data_AF-A0A9E2D9L7-F1
#
_entry.id   AF-A0A9E2D9L7-F1
#
_cell.length_a   1.000
_cell.length_b   1.000
_cell.length_c   1.000
_cell.angle_alpha   90.00
_cell.angle_beta   90.00
_cell.angle_gamma   90.00
#
_symmetry.space_group_name_H-M   'P 1'
#
loop_
_entity.id
_entity.type
_entity.pdbx_description
1 polymer ?
#
loop_
_entity_poly.entity_id
_entity_poly.type
_entity_poly.pdbx_seq_one_letter_code
_entity_poly.pdbx_strand_id
1 'polypeptide(L)'
;FANNRALNSQSGASFNIQGLSTVNIYNSIFYQNQPTEFGFYAPEGNRPTVNIFNSLVLGGTNSFFDPGEGNLYYDPTNIDTDPLFTGYGEFPYALSGLSPCIDAGTLELPEGITLPATDLAGNPRVWGGSVDMGAYEFNPVSIGESRLQPQTIARMAASPNPFTHEISITAQLTTAVSVRITVHNLLGREVACLMEQSNNRLSLTSLQWDGRSSTGDILPAGVYLISLSENNKPVASLRVVKE
;
A
#
# COMPACT_ATOMS: atom_id res chain seq x y z
N PHE A 1 3.34 -9.86 10.07
CA PHE A 1 4.61 -9.37 10.64
C PHE A 1 5.67 -9.45 9.56
N ALA A 2 6.24 -8.32 9.14
CA ALA A 2 7.25 -8.33 8.11
C ALA A 2 8.35 -7.30 8.39
N ASN A 3 9.58 -7.64 8.00
CA ASN A 3 10.76 -6.76 8.09
C ASN A 3 11.11 -6.27 9.50
N ASN A 4 10.69 -6.97 10.56
CA ASN A 4 11.07 -6.64 11.92
C ASN A 4 12.50 -7.09 12.19
N ARG A 5 13.24 -6.29 12.96
CA ARG A 5 14.61 -6.61 13.37
C ARG A 5 14.74 -6.55 14.88
N ALA A 6 14.99 -7.70 15.48
CA ALA A 6 15.43 -7.78 16.86
C ALA A 6 16.95 -7.49 16.95
N LEU A 7 17.36 -6.77 17.99
CA LEU A 7 18.77 -6.40 18.20
C LEU A 7 19.59 -7.54 18.82
N ASN A 8 18.92 -8.46 19.51
CA ASN A 8 19.49 -9.66 20.10
C ASN A 8 19.39 -10.84 19.11
N SER A 9 20.48 -11.60 18.97
CA SER A 9 20.62 -12.66 17.96
C SER A 9 19.93 -13.98 18.31
N GLN A 10 19.26 -14.09 19.46
CA GLN A 10 18.76 -15.35 20.03
C GLN A 10 17.24 -15.31 20.31
N SER A 11 16.48 -14.48 19.60
CA SER A 11 15.02 -14.41 19.75
C SER A 11 14.32 -14.26 18.42
N GLY A 12 13.07 -14.75 18.36
CA GLY A 12 12.16 -14.44 17.26
C GLY A 12 11.87 -12.96 17.19
N ALA A 13 12.01 -12.40 16.00
CA ALA A 13 11.80 -10.99 15.75
C ALA A 13 10.33 -10.65 15.51
N SER A 14 9.50 -11.63 15.14
CA SER A 14 8.04 -11.46 15.11
C SER A 14 7.43 -11.84 16.45
N PHE A 15 7.73 -13.05 16.94
CA PHE A 15 7.19 -13.55 18.22
C PHE A 15 8.26 -14.27 19.04
N ASN A 16 8.24 -13.99 20.34
CA ASN A 16 8.95 -14.77 21.35
C ASN A 16 7.92 -15.42 22.27
N ILE A 17 7.89 -16.76 22.30
CA ILE A 17 6.89 -17.52 23.04
C ILE A 17 7.59 -18.22 24.20
N GLN A 18 7.03 -18.07 25.40
CA GLN A 18 7.64 -18.53 26.64
C GLN A 18 6.71 -19.32 27.55
N GLY A 19 7.30 -20.18 28.38
CA GLY A 19 6.59 -20.97 29.40
C GLY A 19 5.52 -21.90 28.82
N LEU A 20 4.50 -22.23 29.61
CA LEU A 20 3.39 -23.11 29.21
C LEU A 20 2.34 -22.40 28.33
N SER A 21 2.79 -21.53 27.44
CA SER A 21 1.91 -20.78 26.53
C SER A 21 1.55 -21.61 25.31
N THR A 22 0.31 -21.49 24.84
CA THR A 22 -0.12 -22.02 23.54
C THR A 22 -0.54 -20.87 22.64
N VAL A 23 0.04 -20.80 21.44
CA VAL A 23 -0.30 -19.81 20.42
C VAL A 23 -0.82 -20.53 19.18
N ASN A 24 -2.01 -20.17 18.74
CA ASN A 24 -2.58 -20.64 17.49
C ASN A 24 -2.57 -19.50 16.47
N ILE A 25 -2.04 -19.75 15.28
CA ILE A 25 -1.84 -18.75 14.24
C ILE A 25 -2.57 -19.21 12.98
N TYR A 26 -3.41 -18.33 12.45
CA TYR A 26 -4.21 -18.53 11.24
C TYR A 26 -4.05 -17.34 10.30
N ASN A 27 -4.14 -17.57 8.98
CA ASN A 27 -4.28 -16.53 7.95
C ASN A 27 -3.26 -15.40 8.06
N SER A 28 -2.04 -15.71 8.45
CA SER A 28 -1.03 -14.72 8.82
C SER A 28 0.19 -14.77 7.91
N ILE A 29 0.89 -13.65 7.76
CA ILE A 29 2.16 -13.59 7.03
C ILE A 29 3.29 -13.20 7.97
N PHE A 30 4.35 -14.00 7.96
CA PHE A 30 5.62 -13.85 8.67
C PHE A 30 6.75 -13.86 7.65
N TYR A 31 7.29 -12.68 7.37
CA TYR A 31 8.20 -12.50 6.24
C TYR A 31 9.38 -11.58 6.53
N GLN A 32 10.58 -12.08 6.32
CA GLN A 32 11.84 -11.33 6.43
C GLN A 32 12.09 -10.71 7.81
N ASN A 33 11.63 -11.37 8.88
CA ASN A 33 11.96 -10.95 10.23
C ASN A 33 13.32 -11.52 10.65
N GLN A 34 14.15 -10.71 11.32
CA GLN A 34 15.55 -11.01 11.61
C GLN A 34 15.86 -10.91 13.11
N PRO A 35 16.53 -11.90 13.73
CA PRO A 35 17.28 -12.99 13.08
C PRO A 35 16.42 -14.19 12.66
N THR A 36 15.25 -14.36 13.26
CA THR A 36 14.32 -15.46 12.98
C THR A 36 12.88 -14.96 13.02
N GLU A 37 11.96 -15.70 12.41
CA GLU A 37 10.53 -15.38 12.45
C GLU A 37 10.00 -15.57 13.87
N PHE A 38 10.31 -16.72 14.47
CA PHE A 38 9.83 -17.13 15.79
C PHE A 38 10.98 -17.51 16.70
N GLY A 39 10.78 -17.35 18.00
CA GLY A 39 11.69 -17.84 19.02
C GLY A 39 10.95 -18.52 20.15
N PHE A 40 11.45 -19.67 20.55
CA PHE A 40 11.02 -20.34 21.77
C PHE A 40 12.00 -20.05 22.91
N TYR A 41 11.45 -19.87 24.10
CA TYR A 41 12.22 -19.76 25.33
C TYR A 41 11.50 -20.49 26.47
N ALA A 42 12.07 -21.58 26.97
CA ALA A 42 11.36 -22.47 27.88
C ALA A 42 12.25 -22.94 29.02
N PRO A 43 12.66 -22.01 29.91
CA PRO A 43 13.45 -22.38 31.08
C PRO A 43 12.70 -23.43 31.89
N GLU A 44 13.44 -24.44 32.34
CA GLU A 44 12.98 -25.49 33.26
C GLU A 44 11.89 -26.42 32.68
N GLY A 45 11.86 -26.62 31.36
CA GLY A 45 11.00 -27.64 30.73
C GLY A 45 9.54 -27.22 30.51
N ASN A 46 9.21 -25.95 30.76
CA ASN A 46 7.90 -25.38 30.44
C ASN A 46 7.79 -25.09 28.95
N ARG A 47 7.50 -26.14 28.16
CA ARG A 47 7.53 -26.11 26.70
C ARG A 47 6.36 -25.30 26.11
N PRO A 48 6.61 -24.16 25.44
CA PRO A 48 5.58 -23.45 24.71
C PRO A 48 5.13 -24.24 23.49
N THR A 49 3.88 -24.05 23.08
CA THR A 49 3.31 -24.68 21.89
C THR A 49 2.89 -23.62 20.89
N VAL A 50 3.31 -23.77 19.64
CA VAL A 50 2.84 -22.96 18.52
C VAL A 50 2.21 -23.87 17.48
N ASN A 51 0.96 -23.59 17.13
CA ASN A 51 0.24 -24.26 16.06
C ASN A 51 -0.02 -23.25 14.95
N ILE A 52 0.39 -23.55 13.72
CA ILE A 52 0.26 -22.64 12.58
C ILE A 52 -0.53 -23.32 11.47
N PHE A 53 -1.50 -22.59 10.93
CA PHE A 53 -2.41 -23.04 9.87
C PHE A 53 -2.59 -21.93 8.83
N ASN A 54 -2.75 -22.30 7.56
CA ASN A 54 -3.06 -21.37 6.45
C ASN A 54 -2.30 -20.04 6.55
N SER A 55 -1.00 -20.10 6.80
CA SER A 55 -0.16 -18.93 6.99
C SER A 55 1.10 -19.01 6.14
N LEU A 56 1.67 -17.86 5.80
CA LEU A 56 2.97 -17.77 5.17
C LEU A 56 4.03 -17.55 6.25
N VAL A 57 5.04 -18.42 6.30
CA VAL A 57 6.22 -18.27 7.16
C VAL A 57 7.47 -18.45 6.30
N LEU A 58 8.21 -17.37 6.06
CA LEU A 58 9.42 -17.43 5.25
C LEU A 58 10.46 -18.36 5.87
N GLY A 59 10.84 -19.41 5.13
CA GLY A 59 11.76 -20.44 5.61
C GLY A 59 11.09 -21.56 6.43
N GLY A 60 9.77 -21.53 6.58
CA GLY A 60 8.96 -22.58 7.19
C GLY A 60 9.44 -22.94 8.61
N THR A 61 9.59 -24.22 8.89
CA THR A 61 10.04 -24.69 10.22
C THR A 61 11.49 -24.30 10.54
N ASN A 62 12.31 -23.93 9.53
CA ASN A 62 13.71 -23.55 9.74
C ASN A 62 13.87 -22.10 10.26
N SER A 63 12.80 -21.30 10.24
CA SER A 63 12.83 -19.90 10.70
C SER A 63 12.45 -19.75 12.18
N PHE A 64 12.49 -20.84 12.94
CA PHE A 64 12.27 -20.88 14.38
C PHE A 64 13.61 -21.00 15.10
N PHE A 65 13.91 -20.04 15.97
CA PHE A 65 14.96 -20.22 16.96
C PHE A 65 14.42 -21.09 18.11
N ASP A 66 14.89 -22.33 18.18
CA ASP A 66 14.53 -23.28 19.25
C ASP A 66 15.79 -23.92 19.85
N PRO A 67 16.16 -23.63 21.10
CA PRO A 67 17.25 -24.32 21.79
C PRO A 67 16.91 -25.77 22.22
N GLY A 68 15.76 -26.33 21.83
CA GLY A 68 15.38 -27.73 22.04
C GLY A 68 14.14 -27.94 22.93
N GLU A 69 13.30 -26.93 23.05
CA GLU A 69 12.33 -26.81 24.14
C GLU A 69 10.91 -26.44 23.68
N GLY A 70 10.68 -26.06 22.42
CA GLY A 70 9.34 -25.76 21.89
C GLY A 70 8.58 -26.97 21.36
N ASN A 71 7.26 -26.88 21.30
CA ASN A 71 6.40 -27.74 20.49
C ASN A 71 5.90 -26.94 19.28
N LEU A 72 6.18 -27.41 18.07
CA LEU A 72 5.68 -26.80 16.84
C LEU A 72 4.79 -27.78 16.09
N TYR A 73 3.52 -27.40 15.92
CA TYR A 73 2.64 -28.01 14.92
C TYR A 73 2.60 -27.08 13.71
N TYR A 74 3.17 -27.53 12.59
CA TYR A 74 3.21 -26.79 11.33
C TYR A 74 2.35 -27.51 10.30
N ASP A 75 1.13 -27.01 10.09
CA ASP A 75 0.18 -27.63 9.19
C ASP A 75 0.64 -27.59 7.72
N PRO A 76 0.35 -28.61 6.89
CA PRO A 76 0.70 -28.61 5.46
C PRO A 76 0.04 -27.48 4.65
N THR A 77 -1.01 -26.82 5.17
CA THR A 77 -1.65 -25.66 4.54
C THR A 77 -0.78 -24.39 4.56
N ASN A 78 0.31 -24.38 5.33
CA ASN A 78 1.23 -23.25 5.37
C ASN A 78 2.16 -23.23 4.16
N ILE A 79 2.59 -22.02 3.77
CA ILE A 79 3.50 -21.77 2.65
C ILE A 79 4.73 -20.98 3.10
N ASP A 80 5.85 -21.06 2.39
CA ASP A 80 7.12 -20.45 2.79
C ASP A 80 7.81 -19.66 1.68
N THR A 81 7.00 -19.07 0.80
CA THR A 81 7.44 -18.36 -0.42
C THR A 81 7.42 -16.84 -0.26
N ASP A 82 7.64 -16.10 -1.34
CA ASP A 82 7.48 -14.63 -1.37
C ASP A 82 5.96 -14.28 -1.37
N PRO A 83 5.46 -13.49 -0.40
CA PRO A 83 4.08 -13.02 -0.39
C PRO A 83 3.77 -12.07 -1.55
N LEU A 84 4.78 -11.59 -2.29
CA LEU A 84 4.63 -10.63 -3.39
C LEU A 84 3.86 -9.38 -2.94
N PHE A 85 4.31 -8.78 -1.84
CA PHE A 85 3.81 -7.49 -1.38
C PHE A 85 4.00 -6.41 -2.46
N THR A 86 3.07 -5.46 -2.54
CA THR A 86 3.21 -4.30 -3.42
C THR A 86 4.47 -3.50 -3.10
N GLY A 87 4.80 -3.35 -1.81
CA GLY A 87 6.02 -2.68 -1.34
C GLY A 87 5.98 -1.15 -1.40
N TYR A 88 4.86 -0.55 -1.79
CA TYR A 88 4.70 0.90 -1.92
C TYR A 88 3.29 1.37 -1.57
N GLY A 89 3.12 2.69 -1.41
CA GLY A 89 1.83 3.33 -1.12
C GLY A 89 1.43 3.32 0.35
N GLU A 90 0.16 3.59 0.62
CA GLU A 90 -0.43 3.63 1.98
C GLU A 90 -0.46 2.23 2.63
N PHE A 91 -0.56 1.18 1.81
CA PHE A 91 -0.64 -0.23 2.23
C PHE A 91 0.50 -1.05 1.60
N PRO A 92 1.76 -0.82 2.00
CA PRO A 92 2.93 -1.45 1.37
C PRO A 92 3.00 -2.97 1.58
N TYR A 93 2.21 -3.51 2.51
CA TYR A 93 2.08 -4.95 2.77
C TYR A 93 0.80 -5.55 2.17
N ALA A 94 0.09 -4.82 1.30
CA ALA A 94 -0.96 -5.41 0.49
C ALA A 94 -0.36 -6.38 -0.55
N LEU A 95 -1.14 -7.35 -0.98
CA LEU A 95 -0.72 -8.37 -1.94
C LEU A 95 -0.81 -7.85 -3.38
N SER A 96 0.16 -8.22 -4.22
CA SER A 96 0.02 -8.07 -5.67
C SER A 96 -0.87 -9.17 -6.25
N GLY A 97 -1.44 -8.94 -7.44
CA GLY A 97 -2.38 -9.89 -8.06
C GLY A 97 -1.80 -11.24 -8.50
N LEU A 98 -0.50 -11.49 -8.29
CA LEU A 98 0.13 -12.79 -8.50
C LEU A 98 0.52 -13.47 -7.18
N SER A 99 0.15 -12.88 -6.05
CA SER A 99 0.54 -13.38 -4.73
C SER A 99 -0.01 -14.78 -4.47
N PRO A 100 0.84 -15.70 -3.95
CA PRO A 100 0.40 -17.02 -3.52
C PRO A 100 -0.44 -16.99 -2.24
N CYS A 101 -0.54 -15.83 -1.58
CA CYS A 101 -1.34 -15.63 -0.38
C CYS A 101 -2.82 -15.33 -0.67
N ILE A 102 -3.17 -15.07 -1.94
CA ILE A 102 -4.53 -14.77 -2.36
C ILE A 102 -5.39 -16.03 -2.27
N ASP A 103 -6.55 -15.90 -1.63
CA ASP A 103 -7.55 -16.94 -1.38
C ASP A 103 -6.98 -18.19 -0.66
N ALA A 104 -5.80 -18.09 -0.06
CA ALA A 104 -5.07 -19.21 0.52
C ALA A 104 -5.29 -19.38 2.04
N GLY A 105 -6.02 -18.44 2.65
CA GLY A 105 -6.45 -18.50 4.04
C GLY A 105 -7.57 -19.51 4.28
N THR A 106 -8.05 -19.59 5.52
CA THR A 106 -9.15 -20.45 5.96
C THR A 106 -10.24 -19.67 6.71
N LEU A 107 -11.49 -20.05 6.46
CA LEU A 107 -12.65 -19.65 7.26
C LEU A 107 -12.91 -20.62 8.42
N GLU A 108 -12.25 -21.78 8.43
CA GLU A 108 -12.35 -22.81 9.48
C GLU A 108 -11.51 -22.40 10.69
N LEU A 109 -12.08 -21.59 11.55
CA LEU A 109 -11.45 -21.10 12.77
C LEU A 109 -11.96 -21.85 14.02
N PRO A 110 -11.20 -21.86 15.13
CA PRO A 110 -11.65 -22.44 16.38
C PRO A 110 -12.97 -21.84 16.86
N GLU A 111 -13.75 -22.63 17.60
CA GLU A 111 -15.00 -22.17 18.19
C GLU A 111 -14.81 -20.89 19.01
N GLY A 112 -15.69 -19.91 18.78
CA GLY A 112 -15.63 -18.60 19.45
C GLY A 112 -14.67 -17.59 18.81
N ILE A 113 -13.96 -17.96 17.74
CA ILE A 113 -13.13 -17.03 16.96
C ILE A 113 -13.81 -16.73 15.63
N THR A 114 -14.00 -15.45 15.34
CA THR A 114 -14.54 -14.97 14.06
C THR A 114 -13.57 -13.99 13.41
N LEU A 115 -13.52 -13.98 12.07
CA LEU A 115 -12.80 -12.95 11.35
C LEU A 115 -13.43 -11.57 11.59
N PRO A 116 -12.65 -10.48 11.60
CA PRO A 116 -13.19 -9.13 11.61
C PRO A 116 -14.02 -8.89 10.34
N ALA A 117 -14.97 -7.95 10.38
CA ALA A 117 -15.79 -7.63 9.22
C ALA A 117 -14.96 -7.05 8.06
N THR A 118 -13.89 -6.32 8.37
CA THR A 118 -13.01 -5.67 7.40
C THR A 118 -11.54 -5.96 7.66
N ASP A 119 -10.73 -5.83 6.61
CA ASP A 119 -9.28 -5.81 6.65
C ASP A 119 -8.74 -4.47 7.17
N LEU A 120 -7.41 -4.31 7.19
CA LEU A 120 -6.76 -3.09 7.68
C LEU A 120 -6.94 -1.87 6.75
N ALA A 121 -7.28 -2.07 5.48
CA ALA A 121 -7.61 -1.02 4.52
C ALA A 121 -9.11 -0.68 4.48
N GLY A 122 -9.94 -1.37 5.29
CA GLY A 122 -11.38 -1.19 5.36
C GLY A 122 -12.18 -1.95 4.30
N ASN A 123 -11.56 -2.85 3.53
CA ASN A 123 -12.26 -3.75 2.62
C ASN A 123 -12.89 -4.91 3.39
N PRO A 124 -13.96 -5.57 2.88
CA PRO A 124 -14.49 -6.78 3.50
C PRO A 124 -13.38 -7.83 3.70
N ARG A 125 -13.28 -8.41 4.91
CA ARG A 125 -12.25 -9.42 5.22
C ARG A 125 -12.50 -10.76 4.51
N VAL A 126 -13.76 -11.05 4.20
CA VAL A 126 -14.13 -12.24 3.42
C VAL A 126 -14.60 -11.74 2.07
N TRP A 127 -13.86 -12.08 1.02
CA TRP A 127 -14.14 -11.68 -0.34
C TRP A 127 -14.20 -12.92 -1.25
N GLY A 128 -15.13 -12.95 -2.20
CA GLY A 128 -15.28 -14.09 -3.10
C GLY A 128 -15.60 -15.44 -2.41
N GLY A 129 -15.92 -15.44 -1.11
CA GLY A 129 -16.11 -16.65 -0.31
C GLY A 129 -14.82 -17.24 0.29
N SER A 130 -13.68 -16.55 0.15
CA SER A 130 -12.41 -16.92 0.77
C SER A 130 -11.81 -15.75 1.56
N VAL A 131 -10.62 -15.97 2.09
CA VAL A 131 -9.83 -14.97 2.82
C VAL A 131 -8.36 -15.12 2.42
N ASP A 132 -7.67 -14.00 2.30
CA ASP A 132 -6.23 -13.98 2.06
C ASP A 132 -5.43 -14.22 3.34
N MET A 133 -4.19 -14.71 3.16
CA MET A 133 -3.21 -14.65 4.25
C MET A 133 -2.73 -13.20 4.42
N GLY A 134 -2.59 -12.75 5.66
CA GLY A 134 -2.08 -11.41 5.99
C GLY A 134 -3.18 -10.43 6.37
N ALA A 135 -2.83 -9.15 6.45
CA ALA A 135 -3.68 -8.10 7.03
C ALA A 135 -4.61 -7.39 6.04
N TYR A 136 -4.44 -7.64 4.74
CA TYR A 136 -5.17 -7.00 3.65
C TYR A 136 -5.77 -8.08 2.76
N GLU A 137 -6.98 -7.85 2.27
CA GLU A 137 -7.59 -8.66 1.23
C GLU A 137 -7.27 -8.10 -0.15
N PHE A 138 -6.96 -8.99 -1.09
CA PHE A 138 -6.84 -8.70 -2.49
C PHE A 138 -8.23 -8.81 -3.13
N ASN A 139 -8.70 -7.68 -3.66
CA ASN A 139 -9.91 -7.65 -4.47
C ASN A 139 -9.55 -7.32 -5.93
N PRO A 140 -9.69 -8.27 -6.88
CA PRO A 140 -9.43 -8.01 -8.30
C PRO A 140 -10.46 -7.06 -8.95
N VAL A 141 -11.60 -6.82 -8.30
CA VAL A 141 -12.73 -6.01 -8.81
C VAL A 141 -13.12 -4.95 -7.78
N SER A 142 -12.36 -3.86 -7.70
CA SER A 142 -12.84 -2.62 -7.10
C SER A 142 -13.76 -1.87 -8.09
N ILE A 143 -14.91 -2.45 -8.41
CA ILE A 143 -16.03 -1.73 -9.04
C ILE A 143 -17.09 -1.46 -7.96
N GLY A 144 -17.03 -0.26 -7.37
CA GLY A 144 -18.07 0.27 -6.49
C GLY A 144 -17.59 0.65 -5.10
N GLU A 145 -17.10 1.89 -4.97
CA GLU A 145 -17.00 2.68 -3.73
C GLU A 145 -16.29 2.05 -2.50
N SER A 146 -14.99 1.73 -2.64
CA SER A 146 -14.01 2.05 -1.61
C SER A 146 -12.64 2.28 -2.26
N ARG A 147 -11.93 3.28 -1.78
CA ARG A 147 -10.81 3.96 -2.44
C ARG A 147 -9.50 3.13 -2.43
N LEU A 148 -9.43 2.05 -3.20
CA LEU A 148 -8.16 1.49 -3.66
C LEU A 148 -7.70 2.18 -4.95
N GLN A 149 -7.61 3.51 -4.92
CA GLN A 149 -6.62 4.18 -5.76
C GLN A 149 -5.38 4.37 -4.88
N PRO A 150 -4.16 4.23 -5.43
CA PRO A 150 -3.02 4.89 -4.79
C PRO A 150 -3.49 6.30 -4.45
N GLN A 151 -3.38 6.73 -3.20
CA GLN A 151 -3.61 8.15 -2.93
C GLN A 151 -2.51 8.88 -3.70
N THR A 152 -2.85 9.37 -4.89
CA THR A 152 -1.97 10.21 -5.68
C THR A 152 -1.77 11.45 -4.83
N ILE A 153 -0.64 11.50 -4.11
CA ILE A 153 -0.21 12.72 -3.42
C ILE A 153 0.17 13.69 -4.53
N ALA A 154 -0.85 14.41 -4.99
CA ALA A 154 -0.76 15.43 -6.00
C ALA A 154 -0.60 16.77 -5.28
N ARG A 155 0.62 17.31 -5.23
CA ARG A 155 0.86 18.66 -4.72
C ARG A 155 1.11 19.59 -5.88
N MET A 156 0.40 20.71 -5.90
CA MET A 156 0.62 21.79 -6.85
C MET A 156 0.96 23.08 -6.10
N ALA A 157 1.96 23.79 -6.59
CA ALA A 157 2.21 25.17 -6.21
C ALA A 157 2.50 25.99 -7.46
N ALA A 158 2.27 27.29 -7.38
CA ALA A 158 2.63 28.19 -8.46
C ALA A 158 3.16 29.52 -7.92
N SER A 159 4.21 30.01 -8.58
CA SER A 159 4.90 31.23 -8.20
C SER A 159 5.47 31.94 -9.44
N PRO A 160 5.31 33.26 -9.56
CA PRO A 160 4.52 34.13 -8.68
C PRO A 160 3.01 33.95 -8.93
N ASN A 161 2.18 34.18 -7.91
CA ASN A 161 0.73 34.24 -8.06
C ASN A 161 0.20 35.36 -7.15
N PRO A 162 -0.29 36.50 -7.70
CA PRO A 162 -0.55 36.79 -9.11
C PRO A 162 0.68 36.88 -10.03
N PHE A 163 0.48 36.81 -11.36
CA PHE A 163 1.54 36.94 -12.37
C PHE A 163 1.15 37.85 -13.54
N THR A 164 2.14 38.48 -14.18
CA THR A 164 1.95 39.40 -15.33
C THR A 164 2.50 38.88 -16.65
N HIS A 165 3.60 38.11 -16.62
CA HIS A 165 4.27 37.60 -17.82
C HIS A 165 4.31 36.08 -17.84
N GLU A 166 4.75 35.46 -16.75
CA GLU A 166 4.87 34.02 -16.63
C GLU A 166 4.66 33.56 -15.19
N ILE A 167 4.25 32.30 -15.04
CA ILE A 167 4.10 31.61 -13.76
C ILE A 167 4.77 30.24 -13.83
N SER A 168 5.58 29.94 -12.81
CA SER A 168 6.17 28.63 -12.61
C SER A 168 5.19 27.76 -11.82
N ILE A 169 4.96 26.55 -12.30
CA ILE A 169 4.01 25.59 -11.73
C ILE A 169 4.80 24.34 -11.36
N THR A 170 4.82 24.00 -10.07
CA THR A 170 5.41 22.75 -9.59
C THR A 170 4.31 21.73 -9.32
N ALA A 171 4.49 20.52 -9.82
CA ALA A 171 3.59 19.39 -9.63
C ALA A 171 4.38 18.18 -9.13
N GLN A 172 3.94 17.60 -8.02
CA GLN A 172 4.49 16.36 -7.47
C GLN A 172 3.43 15.27 -7.58
N LEU A 173 3.78 14.11 -8.11
CA LEU A 173 2.93 12.90 -8.14
C LEU A 173 3.76 11.70 -7.68
N THR A 174 3.13 10.78 -6.98
CA THR A 174 3.81 9.58 -6.43
C THR A 174 3.60 8.34 -7.30
N THR A 175 2.54 8.32 -8.09
CA THR A 175 2.18 7.24 -9.02
C THR A 175 1.53 7.87 -10.24
N ALA A 176 2.00 7.56 -11.45
CA ALA A 176 1.26 7.91 -12.65
C ALA A 176 1.62 7.04 -13.84
N VAL A 177 0.58 6.53 -14.48
CA VAL A 177 0.61 5.85 -15.79
C VAL A 177 0.28 6.84 -16.92
N SER A 178 -0.59 7.83 -16.66
CA SER A 178 -0.90 8.95 -17.58
C SER A 178 -1.21 10.26 -16.82
N VAL A 179 -0.48 11.34 -17.11
CA VAL A 179 -0.62 12.66 -16.47
C VAL A 179 -1.01 13.73 -17.48
N ARG A 180 -1.95 14.60 -17.10
CA ARG A 180 -2.33 15.78 -17.88
C ARG A 180 -2.42 17.02 -16.98
N ILE A 181 -1.77 18.12 -17.36
CA ILE A 181 -1.86 19.41 -16.68
C ILE A 181 -2.47 20.43 -17.64
N THR A 182 -3.58 21.02 -17.23
CA THR A 182 -4.43 21.90 -18.06
C THR A 182 -4.78 23.18 -17.32
N VAL A 183 -5.08 24.23 -18.07
CA VAL A 183 -5.55 25.51 -17.57
C VAL A 183 -7.00 25.70 -18.01
N HIS A 184 -7.87 26.08 -17.07
CA HIS A 184 -9.28 26.34 -17.30
C HIS A 184 -9.65 27.78 -16.92
N ASN A 185 -10.63 28.32 -17.62
CA ASN A 185 -11.31 29.54 -17.20
C ASN A 185 -12.35 29.26 -16.10
N LEU A 186 -12.99 30.31 -15.57
CA LEU A 186 -14.03 30.19 -14.52
C LEU A 186 -15.30 29.43 -14.96
N LEU A 187 -15.51 29.26 -16.27
CA LEU A 187 -16.61 28.44 -16.80
C LEU A 187 -16.23 26.96 -16.94
N GLY A 188 -15.01 26.57 -16.51
CA GLY A 188 -14.48 25.21 -16.61
C GLY A 188 -13.94 24.84 -17.99
N ARG A 189 -13.97 25.75 -18.98
CA ARG A 189 -13.46 25.47 -20.32
C ARG A 189 -11.93 25.44 -20.30
N GLU A 190 -11.37 24.37 -20.85
CA GLU A 190 -9.92 24.25 -21.09
C GLU A 190 -9.47 25.33 -22.09
N VAL A 191 -8.48 26.12 -21.71
CA VAL A 191 -7.89 27.17 -22.53
C VAL A 191 -6.45 26.85 -22.92
N ALA A 192 -5.74 26.06 -22.12
CA ALA A 192 -4.40 25.58 -22.45
C ALA A 192 -4.13 24.19 -21.87
N CYS A 193 -3.34 23.39 -22.60
CA CYS A 193 -2.77 22.13 -22.12
C CYS A 193 -1.25 22.30 -22.00
N LEU A 194 -0.73 22.23 -20.77
CA LEU A 194 0.68 22.48 -20.45
C LEU A 194 1.53 21.20 -20.55
N MET A 195 0.91 20.06 -20.28
CA MET A 195 1.60 18.77 -20.27
C MET A 195 0.59 17.63 -20.49
N GLU A 196 0.96 16.66 -21.32
CA GLU A 196 0.25 15.40 -21.49
C GLU A 196 1.28 14.30 -21.73
N GLN A 197 1.36 13.33 -20.81
CA GLN A 197 2.35 12.25 -20.86
C GLN A 197 1.73 10.92 -20.44
N SER A 198 2.13 9.84 -21.12
CA SER A 198 1.57 8.50 -20.97
C SER A 198 2.60 7.44 -20.54
N ASN A 199 3.72 7.81 -19.90
CA ASN A 199 4.76 6.87 -19.50
C ASN A 199 5.24 7.02 -18.05
N ASN A 200 5.43 5.88 -17.41
CA ASN A 200 5.78 5.69 -16.00
C ASN A 200 7.10 6.37 -15.60
N ARG A 201 6.97 7.41 -14.77
CA ARG A 201 7.91 7.97 -13.75
C ARG A 201 7.95 9.49 -13.82
N LEU A 202 6.99 10.14 -13.18
CA LEU A 202 7.11 11.54 -12.77
C LEU A 202 7.07 11.57 -11.24
N SER A 203 8.19 11.95 -10.61
CA SER A 203 8.26 12.16 -9.16
C SER A 203 8.21 13.65 -8.78
N LEU A 204 8.56 14.56 -9.69
CA LEU A 204 8.42 16.03 -9.56
C LEU A 204 8.57 16.67 -10.96
N THR A 205 7.73 17.65 -11.31
CA THR A 205 7.84 18.41 -12.57
C THR A 205 7.64 19.90 -12.32
N SER A 206 8.41 20.74 -13.01
CA SER A 206 8.23 22.19 -13.05
C SER A 206 7.87 22.59 -14.48
N LEU A 207 6.75 23.28 -14.65
CA LEU A 207 6.25 23.80 -15.91
C LEU A 207 6.20 25.33 -15.86
N GLN A 208 6.23 25.98 -17.01
CA GLN A 208 6.03 27.42 -17.15
C GLN A 208 4.76 27.67 -17.96
N TRP A 209 4.00 28.70 -17.58
CA TRP A 209 2.87 29.18 -18.36
C TRP A 209 2.92 30.70 -18.48
N ASP A 210 2.79 31.22 -19.70
CA ASP A 210 2.92 32.64 -20.05
C ASP A 210 1.56 33.36 -20.19
N GLY A 211 0.47 32.72 -19.75
CA GLY A 211 -0.87 33.28 -19.86
C GLY A 211 -1.49 33.20 -21.26
N ARG A 212 -0.97 32.35 -22.16
CA ARG A 212 -1.57 32.09 -23.47
C ARG A 212 -2.40 30.81 -23.53
N SER A 213 -3.31 30.74 -24.51
CA SER A 213 -4.02 29.52 -24.87
C SER A 213 -3.13 28.52 -25.60
N SER A 214 -3.61 27.29 -25.79
CA SER A 214 -2.94 26.31 -26.68
C SER A 214 -2.85 26.74 -28.14
N THR A 215 -3.64 27.73 -28.56
CA THR A 215 -3.57 28.33 -29.91
C THR A 215 -2.62 29.54 -29.99
N GLY A 216 -2.03 29.95 -28.86
CA GLY A 216 -1.08 31.07 -28.77
C GLY A 216 -1.71 32.44 -28.48
N ASP A 217 -3.03 32.49 -28.31
CA ASP A 217 -3.76 33.73 -28.03
C ASP A 217 -3.50 34.20 -26.59
N ILE A 218 -3.30 35.51 -26.40
CA ILE A 218 -3.16 36.09 -25.07
C ILE A 218 -4.50 36.01 -24.34
N LEU A 219 -4.51 35.37 -23.18
CA LEU A 219 -5.73 35.25 -22.39
C LEU A 219 -5.94 36.53 -21.54
N PRO A 220 -7.20 36.96 -21.32
CA PRO A 220 -7.51 38.13 -20.51
C PRO A 220 -6.96 38.05 -19.08
N ALA A 221 -6.78 39.20 -18.44
CA ALA A 221 -6.58 39.24 -16.98
C ALA A 221 -7.78 38.60 -16.28
N GLY A 222 -7.52 37.86 -15.21
CA GLY A 222 -8.57 37.13 -14.50
C GLY A 222 -8.07 35.90 -13.74
N VAL A 223 -9.04 35.16 -13.20
CA VAL A 223 -8.79 33.94 -12.43
C VAL A 223 -8.82 32.73 -13.34
N TYR A 224 -7.83 31.87 -13.19
CA TYR A 224 -7.71 30.59 -13.89
C TYR A 224 -7.52 29.46 -12.90
N LEU A 225 -7.94 28.26 -13.28
CA LEU A 225 -7.72 27.05 -12.52
C LEU A 225 -6.74 26.16 -13.29
N ILE A 226 -5.62 25.83 -12.66
CA ILE A 226 -4.70 24.83 -13.19
C ILE A 226 -5.10 23.49 -12.58
N SER A 227 -5.37 22.51 -13.42
CA SER A 227 -5.84 21.18 -13.03
C SER A 227 -4.81 20.12 -13.41
N LEU A 228 -4.44 19.29 -12.44
CA LEU A 228 -3.65 18.10 -12.63
C LEU A 228 -4.58 16.88 -12.64
N SER A 229 -4.52 16.10 -13.72
CA SER A 229 -5.33 14.91 -13.91
C SER A 229 -4.48 13.66 -14.09
N GLU A 230 -4.92 12.56 -13.50
CA GLU A 230 -4.40 11.22 -13.69
C GLU A 230 -5.47 10.37 -14.40
N ASN A 231 -5.11 9.72 -15.52
CA ASN A 231 -6.05 8.89 -16.30
C ASN A 231 -7.39 9.63 -16.59
N ASN A 232 -7.30 10.92 -16.96
CA ASN A 232 -8.43 11.83 -17.20
C ASN A 232 -9.34 12.13 -15.99
N LYS A 233 -8.91 11.79 -14.77
CA LYS A 233 -9.59 12.19 -13.53
C LYS A 233 -8.78 13.28 -12.81
N PRO A 234 -9.40 14.41 -12.41
CA PRO A 234 -8.70 15.46 -11.68
C PRO A 234 -8.26 14.96 -10.29
N VAL A 235 -6.99 15.15 -9.95
CA VAL A 235 -6.39 14.74 -8.66
C VAL A 235 -5.88 15.91 -7.84
N ALA A 236 -5.56 17.05 -8.46
CA ALA A 236 -5.28 18.32 -7.78
C ALA A 236 -5.66 19.51 -8.64
N SER A 237 -5.89 20.65 -8.01
CA SER A 237 -6.13 21.91 -8.70
C SER A 237 -5.54 23.09 -7.94
N LEU A 238 -5.15 24.13 -8.66
CA LEU A 238 -4.58 25.35 -8.12
C LEU A 238 -5.21 26.58 -8.78
N ARG A 239 -5.73 27.49 -7.96
CA ARG A 239 -6.25 28.78 -8.43
C ARG A 239 -5.10 29.77 -8.64
N VAL A 240 -5.01 30.34 -9.82
CA VAL A 240 -4.02 31.37 -10.18
C VAL A 240 -4.69 32.62 -10.71
N VAL A 241 -4.03 33.76 -10.55
CA VAL A 241 -4.52 35.08 -10.96
C VAL A 241 -3.55 35.68 -11.97
N LYS A 242 -4.04 35.97 -13.17
CA LYS A 242 -3.31 36.71 -14.21
C LYS A 242 -3.72 38.18 -14.13
N GLU A 243 -2.73 39.06 -14.04
CA GLU A 243 -2.91 40.52 -14.10
C GLU A 243 -2.75 41.08 -15.54
#